data_AF-A0AAE9ZU67-F1
#
_entry.id   AF-A0AAE9ZU67-F1
#
_cell.length_a   1.000
_cell.length_b   1.000
_cell.length_c   1.000
_cell.angle_alpha   90.00
_cell.angle_beta   90.00
_cell.angle_gamma   90.00
#
_symmetry.space_group_name_H-M   'P 1'
#
loop_
_entity.id
_entity.type
_entity.pdbx_description
1 polymer ?
#
loop_
_entity_poly.entity_id
_entity_poly.type
_entity_poly.pdbx_seq_one_letter_code
_entity_poly.pdbx_strand_id
1 'polypeptide(L)'
;MNKPLSLLTLCCAVWCAPISAQASDITAFIDDLNATDFAVRQSARLDLRQALVDATPRELKALESELLQAIGPDRDWATRDWSIRMLELVGTKAAVKPLAALLADPDPRIQDLARRALSANPSRGAAAVLEKAILKAPAAERGPLADALAYRGESRAVRELTAVLKTGSSEAALALGKIGNRAARSALAKARSGATGVFRETVELALLDAGVTDRRLARELAETGTGEAVRVAAFARLLELDARGANAVLTATLSGSESQLPLLFLRAAMDSSLQNDVVARLPDLPEPAQIVVLDAIADQRLRAYEAAVLARLEGASETLHPVVVRALGIVGSDTSFQPLLDLHLANGRDRDVTAALARLNAPASEAALLATVQGDGDVAARAASLRLLVLRNTAGVTALVNQLAQADQEAAIRVAAFKGMEMVGDPESVRVLLDVVLAENTTVKRDAQGSLKKLSANLDVSDYLWNEIYAPAMAAASNDDRRRDVLVIIDGNSGAATATYLQELVLTDNPLRPDAINALRRWTDISGVDAWIAIATTEGATEAEIATAKQGMVRLLASKTVTGFYPDKVDRAAAAMRALAGDAEFRKAVINTYDRQLHWQTRVRIGQVFPEFLSDPAIAPDVQALLDRAKFN
;
A
#
# COMPACT_ATOMS: atom_id res chain seq x y z
N MET A 1 -27.63 58.49 -40.09
CA MET A 1 -28.40 58.57 -41.34
C MET A 1 -27.71 57.70 -42.40
N ASN A 2 -28.44 56.69 -42.86
CA ASN A 2 -28.41 56.03 -44.17
C ASN A 2 -27.07 55.72 -44.87
N LYS A 3 -26.76 54.40 -44.94
CA LYS A 3 -26.16 53.71 -46.11
C LYS A 3 -27.06 53.92 -47.37
N PRO A 4 -26.73 53.48 -48.61
CA PRO A 4 -25.59 52.67 -49.12
C PRO A 4 -25.00 53.17 -50.48
N LEU A 5 -23.96 52.52 -51.02
CA LEU A 5 -24.02 51.76 -52.30
C LEU A 5 -22.65 51.24 -52.72
N SER A 6 -22.66 49.93 -52.97
CA SER A 6 -21.63 49.09 -53.57
C SER A 6 -21.57 49.24 -55.08
N LEU A 7 -20.36 49.13 -55.66
CA LEU A 7 -20.14 48.67 -57.03
C LEU A 7 -18.86 47.83 -57.08
N LEU A 8 -19.03 46.55 -57.47
CA LEU A 8 -18.00 45.63 -57.95
C LEU A 8 -17.27 46.27 -59.16
N THR A 9 -16.06 45.93 -59.61
CA THR A 9 -15.41 44.63 -59.85
C THR A 9 -14.03 44.97 -60.43
N LEU A 10 -12.97 44.20 -60.18
CA LEU A 10 -12.23 43.40 -61.19
C LEU A 10 -10.88 42.88 -60.64
N CYS A 11 -10.62 41.62 -60.93
CA CYS A 11 -9.54 40.78 -60.41
C CYS A 11 -8.17 40.97 -61.06
N CYS A 12 -7.18 40.38 -60.37
CA CYS A 12 -5.96 39.72 -60.84
C CYS A 12 -4.72 40.56 -61.16
N ALA A 13 -3.73 40.47 -60.26
CA ALA A 13 -2.46 39.82 -60.59
C ALA A 13 -1.75 39.35 -59.30
N VAL A 14 -1.59 38.04 -59.17
CA VAL A 14 -0.77 37.37 -58.16
C VAL A 14 0.70 37.60 -58.51
N TRP A 15 1.48 38.09 -57.56
CA TRP A 15 2.94 38.00 -57.62
C TRP A 15 3.40 37.02 -56.55
N CYS A 16 3.76 35.81 -56.99
CA CYS A 16 4.46 34.82 -56.19
C CYS A 16 5.89 35.31 -55.93
N ALA A 17 6.20 35.63 -54.67
CA ALA A 17 7.57 35.63 -54.19
C ALA A 17 7.97 34.20 -53.77
N PRO A 18 9.16 33.70 -54.15
CA PRO A 18 9.61 32.38 -53.74
C PRO A 18 9.93 32.38 -52.24
N ILE A 19 9.36 31.42 -51.50
CA ILE A 19 9.81 31.07 -50.15
C ILE A 19 11.18 30.41 -50.30
N SER A 20 12.24 31.17 -50.05
CA SER A 20 13.58 30.63 -49.88
C SER A 20 13.66 29.87 -48.56
N ALA A 21 13.76 28.55 -48.64
CA ALA A 21 14.11 27.68 -47.52
C ALA A 21 15.54 28.02 -47.06
N GLN A 22 15.69 28.76 -45.95
CA GLN A 22 16.95 28.82 -45.22
C GLN A 22 17.13 27.47 -44.54
N ALA A 23 18.17 26.72 -44.91
CA ALA A 23 18.68 25.66 -44.06
C ALA A 23 19.06 26.31 -42.73
N SER A 24 18.53 25.81 -41.61
CA SER A 24 18.92 26.27 -40.29
C SER A 24 20.40 25.92 -40.09
N ASP A 25 21.29 26.89 -40.23
CA ASP A 25 22.71 26.71 -39.97
C ASP A 25 22.90 26.52 -38.47
N ILE A 26 23.10 25.27 -38.02
CA ILE A 26 23.23 24.95 -36.60
C ILE A 26 24.61 25.33 -36.05
N THR A 27 25.50 25.84 -36.90
CA THR A 27 26.84 26.30 -36.55
C THR A 27 26.83 27.31 -35.40
N ALA A 28 25.88 28.24 -35.37
CA ALA A 28 25.77 29.20 -34.27
C ALA A 28 25.52 28.50 -32.92
N PHE A 29 24.64 27.49 -32.89
CA PHE A 29 24.41 26.71 -31.67
C PHE A 29 25.64 25.87 -31.31
N ILE A 30 26.34 25.32 -32.30
CA ILE A 30 27.56 24.53 -32.10
C ILE A 30 28.66 25.38 -31.47
N ASP A 31 28.89 26.59 -31.97
CA ASP A 31 29.92 27.52 -31.45
C ASP A 31 29.63 27.93 -29.99
N ASP A 32 28.34 28.03 -29.63
CA ASP A 32 27.90 28.37 -28.27
C ASP A 32 27.94 27.19 -27.28
N LEU A 33 28.20 25.95 -27.72
CA LEU A 33 28.25 24.78 -26.83
C LEU A 33 29.35 24.87 -25.77
N ASN A 34 30.39 25.67 -26.03
CA ASN A 34 31.50 25.93 -25.11
C ASN A 34 31.55 27.37 -24.60
N ALA A 35 30.46 28.15 -24.76
CA ALA A 35 30.38 29.51 -24.24
C ALA A 35 30.69 29.53 -22.73
N THR A 36 31.31 30.58 -22.19
CA THR A 36 31.61 30.64 -20.74
C THR A 36 30.33 30.78 -19.89
N ASP A 37 29.31 31.43 -20.43
CA ASP A 37 28.00 31.60 -19.80
C ASP A 37 27.19 30.28 -19.85
N PHE A 38 26.72 29.84 -18.68
CA PHE A 38 25.93 28.61 -18.57
C PHE A 38 24.58 28.70 -19.29
N ALA A 39 23.90 29.86 -19.21
CA ALA A 39 22.60 30.04 -19.84
C ALA A 39 22.69 29.95 -21.37
N VAL A 40 23.74 30.55 -21.94
CA VAL A 40 24.05 30.47 -23.38
C VAL A 40 24.31 29.03 -23.79
N ARG A 41 25.21 28.31 -23.10
CA ARG A 41 25.46 26.88 -23.39
C ARG A 41 24.19 26.02 -23.28
N GLN A 42 23.36 26.28 -22.27
CA GLN A 42 22.15 25.49 -22.05
C GLN A 42 21.09 25.76 -23.12
N SER A 43 20.92 27.01 -23.56
CA SER A 43 20.04 27.35 -24.68
C SER A 43 20.53 26.65 -25.95
N ALA A 44 21.80 26.80 -26.29
CA ALA A 44 22.40 26.19 -27.47
C ALA A 44 22.19 24.67 -27.53
N ARG A 45 22.27 23.96 -26.40
CA ARG A 45 21.97 22.53 -26.32
C ARG A 45 20.52 22.19 -26.65
N LEU A 46 19.58 22.95 -26.11
CA LEU A 46 18.15 22.76 -26.33
C LEU A 46 17.76 23.11 -27.76
N ASP A 47 18.24 24.26 -28.25
CA ASP A 47 17.95 24.78 -29.59
C ASP A 47 18.53 23.88 -30.67
N LEU A 48 19.76 23.38 -30.49
CA LEU A 48 20.36 22.39 -31.39
C LEU A 48 19.53 21.12 -31.45
N ARG A 49 19.11 20.58 -30.30
CA ARG A 49 18.29 19.37 -30.26
C ARG A 49 16.93 19.60 -30.94
N GLN A 50 16.31 20.74 -30.68
CA GLN A 50 15.01 21.09 -31.26
C GLN A 50 15.11 21.24 -32.79
N ALA A 51 16.15 21.91 -33.29
CA ALA A 51 16.41 22.04 -34.72
C ALA A 51 16.54 20.66 -35.41
N LEU A 52 17.21 19.71 -34.77
CA LEU A 52 17.32 18.33 -35.29
C LEU A 52 15.99 17.57 -35.25
N VAL A 53 15.14 17.80 -34.25
CA VAL A 53 13.81 17.17 -34.17
C VAL A 53 12.87 17.71 -35.24
N ASP A 54 12.93 19.00 -35.53
CA ASP A 54 12.04 19.67 -36.48
C ASP A 54 12.47 19.53 -37.95
N ALA A 55 13.72 19.11 -38.18
CA ALA A 55 14.30 19.01 -39.52
C ALA A 55 13.65 17.91 -40.37
N THR A 56 13.40 18.24 -41.65
CA THR A 56 13.01 17.24 -42.66
C THR A 56 14.16 16.27 -42.96
N PRO A 57 13.90 15.09 -43.56
CA PRO A 57 14.97 14.15 -43.93
C PRO A 57 16.06 14.75 -44.83
N ARG A 58 15.73 15.76 -45.65
CA ARG A 58 16.71 16.45 -46.51
C ARG A 58 17.59 17.41 -45.70
N GLU A 59 17.00 18.14 -44.75
CA GLU A 59 17.72 19.06 -43.87
C GLU A 59 18.61 18.30 -42.90
N LEU A 60 18.12 17.21 -42.30
CA LEU A 60 18.91 16.34 -41.42
C LEU A 60 20.24 15.90 -42.04
N LYS A 61 20.29 15.68 -43.36
CA LYS A 61 21.54 15.33 -44.04
C LYS A 61 22.57 16.47 -44.01
N ALA A 62 22.12 17.72 -44.15
CA ALA A 62 22.99 18.88 -44.06
C ALA A 62 23.44 19.10 -42.61
N LEU A 63 22.49 19.05 -41.66
CA LEU A 63 22.77 19.21 -40.23
C LEU A 63 23.71 18.11 -39.69
N GLU A 64 23.52 16.86 -40.13
CA GLU A 64 24.45 15.77 -39.81
C GLU A 64 25.87 16.09 -40.30
N SER A 65 26.03 16.69 -41.48
CA SER A 65 27.35 17.07 -41.99
C SER A 65 28.02 18.14 -41.13
N GLU A 66 27.27 19.10 -40.59
CA GLU A 66 27.77 20.12 -39.67
C GLU A 66 28.18 19.50 -38.32
N LEU A 67 27.33 18.64 -37.74
CA LEU A 67 27.67 17.87 -36.53
C LEU A 67 28.95 17.04 -36.72
N LEU A 68 29.14 16.40 -37.87
CA LEU A 68 30.33 15.60 -38.15
C LEU A 68 31.62 16.43 -38.25
N GLN A 69 31.54 17.73 -38.53
CA GLN A 69 32.69 18.63 -38.46
C GLN A 69 33.02 19.04 -37.01
N ALA A 70 32.05 18.95 -36.10
CA ALA A 70 32.18 19.37 -34.70
C ALA A 70 32.73 18.29 -33.76
N ILE A 71 32.95 17.06 -34.22
CA ILE A 71 33.45 15.94 -33.39
C ILE A 71 34.99 15.74 -33.45
N GLY A 72 35.68 16.53 -34.28
CA GLY A 72 37.12 16.44 -34.52
C GLY A 72 37.98 16.71 -33.28
N PRO A 73 39.25 16.26 -33.26
CA PRO A 73 40.16 16.42 -32.11
C PRO A 73 40.59 17.87 -31.85
N ASP A 74 40.36 18.76 -32.81
CA ASP A 74 40.61 20.20 -32.75
C ASP A 74 39.50 21.00 -32.04
N ARG A 75 38.38 20.35 -31.70
CA ARG A 75 37.26 20.94 -30.98
C ARG A 75 37.37 20.72 -29.47
N ASP A 76 36.78 21.61 -28.68
CA ASP A 76 36.73 21.47 -27.23
C ASP A 76 35.82 20.31 -26.78
N TRP A 77 35.95 19.91 -25.52
CA TRP A 77 35.20 18.77 -24.98
C TRP A 77 33.68 18.95 -25.03
N ALA A 78 33.15 20.14 -24.73
CA ALA A 78 31.70 20.35 -24.64
C ALA A 78 31.05 20.29 -26.04
N THR A 79 31.72 20.88 -27.03
CA THR A 79 31.32 20.81 -28.44
C THR A 79 31.32 19.36 -28.94
N ARG A 80 32.40 18.61 -28.67
CA ARG A 80 32.51 17.20 -29.06
C ARG A 80 31.47 16.32 -28.36
N ASP A 81 31.31 16.46 -27.03
CA ASP A 81 30.37 15.67 -26.24
C ASP A 81 28.94 15.80 -26.77
N TRP A 82 28.46 17.03 -26.87
CA TRP A 82 27.07 17.26 -27.26
C TRP A 82 26.83 16.93 -28.75
N SER A 83 27.78 17.22 -29.63
CA SER A 83 27.66 16.87 -31.06
C SER A 83 27.60 15.35 -31.27
N ILE A 84 28.40 14.56 -30.55
CA ILE A 84 28.33 13.09 -30.64
C ILE A 84 27.00 12.57 -30.06
N ARG A 85 26.49 13.16 -28.97
CA ARG A 85 25.16 12.82 -28.44
C ARG A 85 24.05 13.12 -29.43
N MET A 86 24.15 14.21 -30.19
CA MET A 86 23.19 14.50 -31.26
C MET A 86 23.31 13.47 -32.38
N LEU A 87 24.53 13.06 -32.76
CA LEU A 87 24.75 11.97 -33.73
C LEU A 87 24.26 10.59 -33.22
N GLU A 88 24.23 10.34 -31.92
CA GLU A 88 23.56 9.16 -31.33
C GLU A 88 22.05 9.17 -31.63
N LEU A 89 21.43 10.34 -31.68
CA LEU A 89 19.99 10.50 -31.97
C LEU A 89 19.66 10.47 -33.46
N VAL A 90 20.43 11.18 -34.29
CA VAL A 90 20.08 11.42 -35.72
C VAL A 90 21.07 10.86 -36.73
N GLY A 91 22.20 10.32 -36.28
CA GLY A 91 23.29 9.90 -37.16
C GLY A 91 22.88 8.80 -38.14
N THR A 92 23.20 9.01 -39.42
CA THR A 92 22.91 8.06 -40.50
C THR A 92 24.13 7.20 -40.81
N LYS A 93 24.11 6.48 -41.93
CA LYS A 93 25.27 5.73 -42.43
C LYS A 93 26.50 6.65 -42.63
N ALA A 94 26.31 7.95 -42.88
CA ALA A 94 27.42 8.89 -43.05
C ALA A 94 28.25 9.04 -41.76
N ALA A 95 27.61 9.09 -40.59
CA ALA A 95 28.28 9.18 -39.30
C ALA A 95 29.12 7.95 -38.92
N VAL A 96 28.89 6.78 -39.54
CA VAL A 96 29.55 5.53 -39.13
C VAL A 96 31.07 5.61 -39.19
N LYS A 97 31.65 6.11 -40.29
CA LYS A 97 33.12 6.16 -40.46
C LYS A 97 33.76 7.20 -39.52
N PRO A 98 33.24 8.43 -39.39
CA PRO A 98 33.75 9.39 -38.41
C PRO A 98 33.66 8.88 -36.97
N LEU A 99 32.51 8.34 -36.55
CA LEU A 99 32.34 7.77 -35.21
C LEU A 99 33.26 6.57 -34.97
N ALA A 100 33.51 5.73 -35.99
CA ALA A 100 34.45 4.61 -35.89
C ALA A 100 35.88 5.06 -35.59
N ALA A 101 36.30 6.22 -36.10
CA ALA A 101 37.63 6.76 -35.82
C ALA A 101 37.78 7.18 -34.35
N LEU A 102 36.69 7.68 -33.75
CA LEU A 102 36.66 8.12 -32.35
C LEU A 102 36.73 6.97 -31.33
N LEU A 103 36.57 5.70 -31.75
CA LEU A 103 36.84 4.54 -30.88
C LEU A 103 38.32 4.43 -30.47
N ALA A 104 39.22 5.15 -31.15
CA ALA A 104 40.64 5.23 -30.81
C ALA A 104 41.05 6.62 -30.28
N ASP A 105 40.08 7.46 -29.89
CA ASP A 105 40.35 8.79 -29.36
C ASP A 105 41.15 8.71 -28.05
N PRO A 106 42.13 9.60 -27.79
CA PRO A 106 42.87 9.56 -26.53
C PRO A 106 42.01 9.84 -25.28
N ASP A 107 40.83 10.45 -25.41
CA ASP A 107 39.90 10.68 -24.29
C ASP A 107 38.89 9.52 -24.18
N PRO A 108 38.94 8.70 -23.11
CA PRO A 108 37.99 7.61 -22.89
C PRO A 108 36.51 8.04 -22.87
N ARG A 109 36.22 9.30 -22.52
CA ARG A 109 34.84 9.82 -22.56
C ARG A 109 34.33 9.94 -23.99
N ILE A 110 35.20 10.31 -24.94
CA ILE A 110 34.86 10.39 -26.36
C ILE A 110 34.72 9.00 -26.96
N GLN A 111 35.59 8.05 -26.57
CA GLN A 111 35.44 6.64 -26.97
C GLN A 111 34.08 6.08 -26.56
N ASP A 112 33.63 6.35 -25.33
CA ASP A 112 32.33 5.93 -24.82
C ASP A 112 31.16 6.51 -25.64
N LEU A 113 31.18 7.83 -25.88
CA LEU A 113 30.18 8.51 -26.68
C LEU A 113 30.11 7.96 -28.12
N ALA A 114 31.27 7.75 -28.74
CA ALA A 114 31.36 7.19 -30.08
C ALA A 114 30.78 5.77 -30.13
N ARG A 115 31.09 4.95 -29.14
CA ARG A 115 30.54 3.58 -29.01
C ARG A 115 29.02 3.60 -28.83
N ARG A 116 28.48 4.48 -27.98
CA ARG A 116 27.02 4.64 -27.81
C ARG A 116 26.35 5.10 -29.10
N ALA A 117 26.90 6.11 -29.76
CA ALA A 117 26.39 6.61 -31.04
C ALA A 117 26.40 5.53 -32.13
N LEU A 118 27.48 4.73 -32.21
CA LEU A 118 27.53 3.56 -33.11
C LEU A 118 26.53 2.48 -32.72
N SER A 119 26.27 2.28 -31.42
CA SER A 119 25.27 1.32 -30.94
C SER A 119 23.87 1.70 -31.38
N ALA A 120 23.49 2.99 -31.27
CA ALA A 120 22.19 3.52 -31.68
C ALA A 120 22.01 3.68 -33.20
N ASN A 121 23.09 3.79 -33.97
CA ASN A 121 23.03 4.10 -35.40
C ASN A 121 22.28 3.02 -36.22
N PRO A 122 21.29 3.36 -37.06
CA PRO A 122 20.48 2.36 -37.78
C PRO A 122 21.25 1.62 -38.88
N SER A 123 22.43 2.10 -39.28
CA SER A 123 23.23 1.50 -40.35
C SER A 123 23.84 0.16 -39.93
N ARG A 124 23.72 -0.85 -40.81
CA ARG A 124 24.49 -2.10 -40.67
C ARG A 124 26.01 -1.88 -40.67
N GLY A 125 26.50 -0.76 -41.20
CA GLY A 125 27.91 -0.40 -41.11
C GLY A 125 28.38 -0.23 -39.66
N ALA A 126 27.53 0.26 -38.76
CA ALA A 126 27.89 0.52 -37.38
C ALA A 126 28.18 -0.76 -36.60
N ALA A 127 27.33 -1.79 -36.74
CA ALA A 127 27.63 -3.08 -36.12
C ALA A 127 28.89 -3.74 -36.71
N ALA A 128 29.17 -3.58 -38.01
CA ALA A 128 30.42 -4.10 -38.59
C ALA A 128 31.67 -3.43 -38.01
N VAL A 129 31.56 -2.17 -37.59
CA VAL A 129 32.62 -1.45 -36.87
C VAL A 129 32.80 -2.02 -35.47
N LEU A 130 31.70 -2.14 -34.70
CA LEU A 130 31.73 -2.67 -33.33
C LEU A 130 32.22 -4.14 -33.27
N GLU A 131 31.78 -4.96 -34.22
CA GLU A 131 32.24 -6.35 -34.43
C GLU A 131 33.75 -6.44 -34.63
N LYS A 132 34.33 -5.54 -35.43
CA LYS A 132 35.78 -5.49 -35.64
C LYS A 132 36.52 -4.92 -34.43
N ALA A 133 35.93 -3.93 -33.76
CA ALA A 133 36.52 -3.26 -32.61
C ALA A 133 36.70 -4.23 -31.44
N ILE A 134 35.67 -5.03 -31.11
CA ILE A 134 35.72 -5.93 -29.95
C ILE A 134 36.84 -6.99 -30.04
N LEU A 135 37.19 -7.43 -31.26
CA LEU A 135 38.28 -8.39 -31.47
C LEU A 135 39.67 -7.79 -31.24
N LYS A 136 39.83 -6.48 -31.41
CA LYS A 136 41.11 -5.77 -31.28
C LYS A 136 41.25 -5.07 -29.93
N ALA A 137 40.16 -4.88 -29.22
CA ALA A 137 40.12 -4.16 -27.96
C ALA A 137 40.87 -4.92 -26.84
N PRO A 138 41.58 -4.19 -25.95
CA PRO A 138 42.11 -4.75 -24.71
C PRO A 138 40.97 -5.24 -23.80
N ALA A 139 41.29 -6.11 -22.84
CA ALA A 139 40.27 -6.78 -22.02
C ALA A 139 39.29 -5.81 -21.34
N ALA A 140 39.78 -4.69 -20.79
CA ALA A 140 38.96 -3.68 -20.12
C ALA A 140 37.91 -3.02 -21.04
N GLU A 141 38.18 -2.94 -22.36
CA GLU A 141 37.30 -2.28 -23.34
C GLU A 141 36.31 -3.25 -24.00
N ARG A 142 36.46 -4.56 -23.78
CA ARG A 142 35.57 -5.57 -24.38
C ARG A 142 34.17 -5.56 -23.77
N GLY A 143 34.05 -5.25 -22.48
CA GLY A 143 32.76 -5.18 -21.79
C GLY A 143 31.81 -4.15 -22.42
N PRO A 144 32.21 -2.87 -22.47
CA PRO A 144 31.42 -1.83 -23.12
C PRO A 144 31.09 -2.16 -24.60
N LEU A 145 32.02 -2.74 -25.36
CA LEU A 145 31.78 -3.16 -26.74
C LEU A 145 30.78 -4.33 -26.84
N ALA A 146 30.83 -5.28 -25.92
CA ALA A 146 29.86 -6.38 -25.84
C ALA A 146 28.45 -5.84 -25.56
N ASP A 147 28.31 -4.89 -24.64
CA ASP A 147 27.03 -4.23 -24.36
C ASP A 147 26.49 -3.47 -25.57
N ALA A 148 27.36 -2.77 -26.30
CA ALA A 148 26.98 -2.06 -27.51
C ALA A 148 26.47 -3.00 -28.61
N LEU A 149 27.08 -4.19 -28.75
CA LEU A 149 26.62 -5.23 -29.68
C LEU A 149 25.32 -5.89 -29.19
N ALA A 150 25.16 -6.11 -27.89
CA ALA A 150 23.95 -6.65 -27.29
C ALA A 150 22.76 -5.72 -27.51
N TYR A 151 22.93 -4.42 -27.28
CA TYR A 151 21.90 -3.39 -27.51
C TYR A 151 21.39 -3.41 -28.96
N ARG A 152 22.28 -3.66 -29.92
CA ARG A 152 21.90 -3.80 -31.33
C ARG A 152 21.14 -5.09 -31.65
N GLY A 153 21.37 -6.15 -30.87
CA GLY A 153 20.69 -7.44 -31.04
C GLY A 153 21.00 -8.19 -32.35
N GLU A 154 22.00 -7.78 -33.11
CA GLU A 154 22.23 -8.32 -34.45
C GLU A 154 22.89 -9.71 -34.43
N SER A 155 22.26 -10.67 -35.09
CA SER A 155 22.69 -12.09 -35.09
C SER A 155 24.11 -12.33 -35.61
N ARG A 156 24.65 -11.43 -36.45
CA ARG A 156 26.01 -11.53 -36.99
C ARG A 156 27.09 -11.33 -35.93
N ALA A 157 26.83 -10.52 -34.89
CA ALA A 157 27.78 -10.25 -33.82
C ALA A 157 28.09 -11.48 -32.96
N VAL A 158 27.27 -12.53 -33.04
CA VAL A 158 27.44 -13.77 -32.28
C VAL A 158 28.81 -14.39 -32.56
N ARG A 159 29.33 -14.32 -33.78
CA ARG A 159 30.64 -14.92 -34.11
C ARG A 159 31.77 -14.23 -33.34
N GLU A 160 31.80 -12.91 -33.34
CA GLU A 160 32.80 -12.10 -32.68
C GLU A 160 32.67 -12.18 -31.16
N LEU A 161 31.44 -12.09 -30.63
CA LEU A 161 31.17 -12.29 -29.20
C LEU A 161 31.56 -13.70 -28.73
N THR A 162 31.36 -14.73 -29.56
CA THR A 162 31.82 -16.09 -29.25
C THR A 162 33.34 -16.19 -29.18
N ALA A 163 34.07 -15.44 -30.01
CA ALA A 163 35.53 -15.39 -29.93
C ALA A 163 36.00 -14.76 -28.62
N VAL A 164 35.31 -13.70 -28.17
CA VAL A 164 35.60 -13.02 -26.89
C VAL A 164 35.17 -13.86 -25.69
N LEU A 165 34.04 -14.56 -25.77
CA LEU A 165 33.57 -15.50 -24.74
C LEU A 165 34.63 -16.56 -24.39
N LYS A 166 35.36 -17.06 -25.39
CA LYS A 166 36.45 -18.05 -25.20
C LYS A 166 37.61 -17.52 -24.36
N THR A 167 37.72 -16.20 -24.17
CA THR A 167 38.73 -15.60 -23.29
C THR A 167 38.21 -15.42 -21.86
N GLY A 168 37.03 -15.94 -21.52
CA GLY A 168 36.45 -15.84 -20.17
C GLY A 168 35.72 -14.53 -19.88
N SER A 169 35.30 -13.76 -20.89
CA SER A 169 34.57 -12.50 -20.67
C SER A 169 33.10 -12.75 -20.30
N SER A 170 32.74 -12.38 -19.08
CA SER A 170 31.37 -12.40 -18.56
C SER A 170 30.44 -11.50 -19.37
N GLU A 171 30.92 -10.34 -19.80
CA GLU A 171 30.14 -9.36 -20.57
C GLU A 171 29.78 -9.91 -21.96
N ALA A 172 30.71 -10.63 -22.61
CA ALA A 172 30.40 -11.33 -23.85
C ALA A 172 29.36 -12.45 -23.66
N ALA A 173 29.38 -13.14 -22.50
CA ALA A 173 28.35 -14.12 -22.17
C ALA A 173 26.98 -13.45 -22.04
N LEU A 174 26.86 -12.39 -21.24
CA LEU A 174 25.61 -11.63 -21.06
C LEU A 174 25.09 -11.03 -22.38
N ALA A 175 25.99 -10.51 -23.21
CA ALA A 175 25.63 -10.00 -24.54
C ALA A 175 25.05 -11.08 -25.46
N LEU A 176 25.64 -12.27 -25.46
CA LEU A 176 25.10 -13.43 -26.17
C LEU A 176 23.75 -13.88 -25.59
N GLY A 177 23.59 -13.79 -24.27
CA GLY A 177 22.32 -13.99 -23.56
C GLY A 177 21.20 -13.16 -24.18
N LYS A 178 21.40 -11.84 -24.19
CA LYS A 178 20.45 -10.87 -24.75
C LYS A 178 20.17 -11.06 -26.24
N ILE A 179 21.16 -11.47 -27.04
CA ILE A 179 20.95 -11.75 -28.48
C ILE A 179 20.07 -13.00 -28.67
N GLY A 180 20.20 -14.01 -27.81
CA GLY A 180 19.21 -15.09 -27.66
C GLY A 180 18.99 -16.02 -28.85
N ASN A 181 19.68 -15.85 -29.97
CA ASN A 181 19.48 -16.71 -31.14
C ASN A 181 20.10 -18.11 -30.96
N ARG A 182 19.80 -19.04 -31.89
CA ARG A 182 20.30 -20.42 -31.84
C ARG A 182 21.83 -20.51 -31.75
N ALA A 183 22.55 -19.65 -32.47
CA ALA A 183 24.00 -19.65 -32.47
C ALA A 183 24.57 -19.14 -31.13
N ALA A 184 23.95 -18.11 -30.53
CA ALA A 184 24.32 -17.58 -29.23
C ALA A 184 24.12 -18.63 -28.12
N ARG A 185 22.96 -19.29 -28.11
CA ARG A 185 22.69 -20.42 -27.19
C ARG A 185 23.72 -21.54 -27.33
N SER A 186 24.07 -21.91 -28.56
CA SER A 186 25.07 -22.95 -28.81
C SER A 186 26.47 -22.54 -28.32
N ALA A 187 26.86 -21.28 -28.51
CA ALA A 187 28.12 -20.75 -28.02
C ALA A 187 28.20 -20.76 -26.49
N LEU A 188 27.14 -20.31 -25.82
CA LEU A 188 27.03 -20.31 -24.36
C LEU A 188 27.05 -21.73 -23.78
N ALA A 189 26.31 -22.67 -24.38
CA ALA A 189 26.29 -24.06 -23.93
C ALA A 189 27.68 -24.71 -24.03
N LYS A 190 28.42 -24.41 -25.11
CA LYS A 190 29.81 -24.85 -25.27
C LYS A 190 30.77 -24.17 -24.28
N ALA A 191 30.57 -22.91 -23.95
CA ALA A 191 31.40 -22.22 -22.96
C ALA A 191 31.18 -22.79 -21.56
N ARG A 192 29.93 -23.12 -21.21
CA ARG A 192 29.58 -23.70 -19.91
C ARG A 192 30.38 -24.94 -19.56
N SER A 193 30.62 -25.85 -20.52
CA SER A 193 31.32 -27.11 -20.26
C SER A 193 32.76 -26.94 -19.76
N GLY A 194 33.41 -25.81 -20.07
CA GLY A 194 34.77 -25.49 -19.62
C GLY A 194 34.85 -24.39 -18.56
N ALA A 195 33.71 -23.82 -18.15
CA ALA A 195 33.68 -22.70 -17.20
C ALA A 195 33.64 -23.20 -15.74
N THR A 196 34.24 -22.42 -14.84
CA THR A 196 34.24 -22.65 -13.39
C THR A 196 33.94 -21.35 -12.63
N GLY A 197 33.57 -21.47 -11.35
CA GLY A 197 33.31 -20.34 -10.47
C GLY A 197 32.27 -19.35 -10.99
N VAL A 198 32.48 -18.06 -10.70
CA VAL A 198 31.58 -16.94 -11.08
C VAL A 198 31.34 -16.87 -12.59
N PHE A 199 32.34 -17.19 -13.41
CA PHE A 199 32.18 -17.16 -14.86
C PHE A 199 31.20 -18.24 -15.34
N ARG A 200 31.22 -19.43 -14.74
CA ARG A 200 30.25 -20.48 -15.05
C ARG A 200 28.83 -20.03 -14.73
N GLU A 201 28.61 -19.47 -13.55
CA GLU A 201 27.30 -18.96 -13.14
C GLU A 201 26.80 -17.87 -14.10
N THR A 202 27.69 -16.96 -14.52
CA THR A 202 27.34 -15.91 -15.51
C THR A 202 26.91 -16.52 -16.85
N VAL A 203 27.62 -17.54 -17.34
CA VAL A 203 27.26 -18.25 -18.58
C VAL A 203 25.92 -18.98 -18.43
N GLU A 204 25.64 -19.55 -17.25
CA GLU A 204 24.37 -20.21 -16.95
C GLU A 204 23.19 -19.20 -16.91
N LEU A 205 23.37 -18.04 -16.29
CA LEU A 205 22.39 -16.95 -16.33
C LEU A 205 22.16 -16.45 -17.76
N ALA A 206 23.23 -16.26 -18.55
CA ALA A 206 23.11 -15.88 -19.95
C ALA A 206 22.38 -16.93 -20.80
N LEU A 207 22.57 -18.23 -20.51
CA LEU A 207 21.81 -19.30 -21.16
C LEU A 207 20.30 -19.20 -20.90
N LEU A 208 19.93 -18.87 -19.66
CA LEU A 208 18.55 -18.69 -19.24
C LEU A 208 17.93 -17.46 -19.91
N ASP A 209 18.63 -16.33 -19.94
CA ASP A 209 18.22 -15.09 -20.62
C ASP A 209 18.05 -15.30 -22.14
N ALA A 210 18.94 -16.10 -22.75
CA ALA A 210 18.81 -16.50 -24.16
C ALA A 210 17.62 -17.43 -24.45
N GLY A 211 16.90 -17.88 -23.43
CA GLY A 211 15.77 -18.80 -23.52
C GLY A 211 16.22 -20.22 -23.88
N VAL A 212 16.61 -21.02 -22.89
CA VAL A 212 16.97 -22.44 -23.07
C VAL A 212 15.83 -23.18 -23.78
N THR A 213 16.09 -23.81 -24.92
CA THR A 213 15.10 -24.59 -25.68
C THR A 213 15.31 -26.10 -25.58
N ASP A 214 16.46 -26.54 -25.06
CA ASP A 214 16.78 -27.95 -24.89
C ASP A 214 16.38 -28.40 -23.48
N ARG A 215 15.40 -29.30 -23.40
CA ARG A 215 14.93 -29.88 -22.12
C ARG A 215 16.04 -30.60 -21.34
N ARG A 216 17.03 -31.20 -22.00
CA ARG A 216 18.15 -31.87 -21.32
C ARG A 216 19.04 -30.85 -20.63
N LEU A 217 19.35 -29.75 -21.31
CA LEU A 217 20.12 -28.65 -20.73
C LEU A 217 19.35 -27.97 -19.59
N ALA A 218 18.05 -27.71 -19.77
CA ALA A 218 17.21 -27.16 -18.71
C ALA A 218 17.20 -28.07 -17.46
N ARG A 219 17.10 -29.40 -17.66
CA ARG A 219 17.21 -30.39 -16.59
C ARG A 219 18.56 -30.38 -15.90
N GLU A 220 19.64 -30.39 -16.67
CA GLU A 220 21.01 -30.35 -16.13
C GLU A 220 21.25 -29.08 -15.30
N LEU A 221 20.78 -27.92 -15.78
CA LEU A 221 20.88 -26.65 -15.06
C LEU A 221 20.03 -26.63 -13.78
N ALA A 222 18.83 -27.22 -13.80
CA ALA A 222 18.00 -27.32 -12.59
C ALA A 222 18.65 -28.24 -11.53
N GLU A 223 19.27 -29.33 -11.96
CA GLU A 223 19.92 -30.30 -11.07
C GLU A 223 21.28 -29.81 -10.54
N THR A 224 22.09 -29.18 -11.39
CA THR A 224 23.54 -28.96 -11.14
C THR A 224 24.02 -27.53 -11.40
N GLY A 225 23.12 -26.58 -11.64
CA GLY A 225 23.46 -25.17 -11.80
C GLY A 225 24.22 -24.61 -10.60
N THR A 226 25.12 -23.65 -10.85
CA THR A 226 26.09 -23.17 -9.86
C THR A 226 25.44 -22.45 -8.67
N GLY A 227 24.34 -21.72 -8.92
CA GLY A 227 23.61 -20.95 -7.90
C GLY A 227 22.12 -21.33 -7.83
N GLU A 228 21.47 -21.05 -6.69
CA GLU A 228 20.04 -21.35 -6.50
C GLU A 228 19.16 -20.62 -7.53
N ALA A 229 19.46 -19.35 -7.84
CA ALA A 229 18.72 -18.58 -8.84
C ALA A 229 18.78 -19.23 -10.24
N VAL A 230 19.96 -19.74 -10.64
CA VAL A 230 20.12 -20.49 -11.89
C VAL A 230 19.26 -21.74 -11.87
N ARG A 231 19.30 -22.51 -10.77
CA ARG A 231 18.56 -23.77 -10.64
C ARG A 231 17.05 -23.54 -10.68
N VAL A 232 16.55 -22.51 -9.99
CA VAL A 232 15.13 -22.13 -9.98
C VAL A 232 14.65 -21.67 -11.35
N ALA A 233 15.39 -20.77 -12.00
CA ALA A 233 15.04 -20.31 -13.34
C ALA A 233 15.10 -21.45 -14.38
N ALA A 234 16.08 -22.35 -14.27
CA ALA A 234 16.17 -23.54 -15.10
C ALA A 234 15.03 -24.53 -14.84
N PHE A 235 14.62 -24.71 -13.58
CA PHE A 235 13.49 -25.53 -13.20
C PHE A 235 12.18 -24.97 -13.76
N ALA A 236 11.94 -23.65 -13.63
CA ALA A 236 10.81 -22.97 -14.25
C ALA A 236 10.79 -23.20 -15.77
N ARG A 237 11.95 -23.07 -16.42
CA ARG A 237 12.06 -23.35 -17.86
C ARG A 237 11.80 -24.82 -18.18
N LEU A 238 12.22 -25.75 -17.33
CA LEU A 238 11.97 -27.17 -17.50
C LEU A 238 10.49 -27.52 -17.34
N LEU A 239 9.74 -26.85 -16.46
CA LEU A 239 8.30 -27.03 -16.32
C LEU A 239 7.57 -26.76 -17.65
N GLU A 240 7.99 -25.73 -18.39
CA GLU A 240 7.44 -25.41 -19.71
C GLU A 240 7.83 -26.41 -20.80
N LEU A 241 9.04 -26.98 -20.72
CA LEU A 241 9.61 -27.83 -21.78
C LEU A 241 9.33 -29.34 -21.59
N ASP A 242 9.30 -29.82 -20.35
CA ASP A 242 9.20 -31.23 -19.99
C ASP A 242 8.73 -31.39 -18.53
N ALA A 243 7.41 -31.30 -18.33
CA ALA A 243 6.79 -31.45 -17.01
C ALA A 243 7.15 -32.79 -16.31
N ARG A 244 7.30 -33.89 -17.06
CA ARG A 244 7.74 -35.18 -16.48
C ARG A 244 9.17 -35.10 -15.97
N GLY A 245 10.06 -34.50 -16.77
CA GLY A 245 11.43 -34.22 -16.39
C GLY A 245 11.54 -33.33 -15.17
N ALA A 246 10.75 -32.24 -15.12
CA ALA A 246 10.66 -31.36 -13.96
C ALA A 246 10.15 -32.10 -12.72
N ASN A 247 9.11 -32.92 -12.85
CA ASN A 247 8.58 -33.69 -11.74
C ASN A 247 9.65 -34.63 -11.13
N ALA A 248 10.45 -35.29 -11.98
CA ALA A 248 11.56 -36.11 -11.51
C ALA A 248 12.64 -35.30 -10.76
N VAL A 249 12.97 -34.09 -11.25
CA VAL A 249 13.91 -33.17 -10.58
C VAL A 249 13.36 -32.70 -9.24
N LEU A 250 12.07 -32.33 -9.17
CA LEU A 250 11.41 -31.94 -7.94
C LEU A 250 11.44 -33.07 -6.92
N THR A 251 11.06 -34.31 -7.31
CA THR A 251 11.10 -35.47 -6.41
C THR A 251 12.50 -35.71 -5.86
N ALA A 252 13.53 -35.69 -6.72
CA ALA A 252 14.91 -35.89 -6.29
C ALA A 252 15.38 -34.77 -5.33
N THR A 253 14.95 -33.54 -5.58
CA THR A 253 15.31 -32.37 -4.75
C THR A 253 14.59 -32.40 -3.40
N LEU A 254 13.36 -32.90 -3.32
CA LEU A 254 12.65 -33.07 -2.05
C LEU A 254 13.28 -34.13 -1.14
N SER A 255 13.94 -35.14 -1.71
CA SER A 255 14.60 -36.22 -0.96
C SER A 255 15.98 -35.85 -0.41
N GLY A 256 16.50 -34.63 -0.64
CA GLY A 256 17.83 -34.24 -0.18
C GLY A 256 17.98 -32.73 0.07
N SER A 257 18.79 -32.40 1.08
CA SER A 257 19.28 -31.05 1.48
C SER A 257 18.41 -30.23 2.45
N GLU A 258 19.09 -29.63 3.43
CA GLU A 258 18.62 -28.60 4.37
C GLU A 258 18.55 -27.17 3.76
N SER A 259 18.62 -27.03 2.42
CA SER A 259 18.56 -25.73 1.71
C SER A 259 17.11 -25.28 1.45
N GLN A 260 16.93 -24.00 1.08
CA GLN A 260 15.61 -23.45 0.72
C GLN A 260 15.14 -23.88 -0.68
N LEU A 261 16.01 -24.49 -1.48
CA LEU A 261 15.75 -24.82 -2.88
C LEU A 261 14.51 -25.70 -3.11
N PRO A 262 14.22 -26.75 -2.32
CA PRO A 262 13.02 -27.56 -2.52
C PRO A 262 11.73 -26.72 -2.38
N LEU A 263 11.72 -25.73 -1.48
CA LEU A 263 10.59 -24.81 -1.29
C LEU A 263 10.40 -23.90 -2.50
N LEU A 264 11.49 -23.38 -3.08
CA LEU A 264 11.43 -22.56 -4.29
C LEU A 264 10.94 -23.36 -5.50
N PHE A 265 11.34 -24.63 -5.63
CA PHE A 265 10.84 -25.51 -6.70
C PHE A 265 9.36 -25.84 -6.51
N LEU A 266 8.90 -26.07 -5.28
CA LEU A 266 7.49 -26.28 -4.98
C LEU A 266 6.64 -25.07 -5.36
N ARG A 267 7.10 -23.85 -5.03
CA ARG A 267 6.41 -22.61 -5.43
C ARG A 267 6.28 -22.50 -6.94
N ALA A 268 7.38 -22.69 -7.68
CA ALA A 268 7.35 -22.68 -9.15
C ALA A 268 6.45 -23.79 -9.73
N ALA A 269 6.42 -24.97 -9.11
CA ALA A 269 5.60 -26.08 -9.56
C ALA A 269 4.09 -25.85 -9.33
N MET A 270 3.71 -25.15 -8.25
CA MET A 270 2.32 -24.75 -7.98
C MET A 270 1.75 -23.79 -9.04
N ASP A 271 2.61 -23.00 -9.69
CA ASP A 271 2.24 -22.09 -10.78
C ASP A 271 2.27 -22.76 -12.18
N SER A 272 2.29 -24.09 -12.24
CA SER A 272 2.54 -24.85 -13.47
C SER A 272 1.58 -26.05 -13.65
N SER A 273 1.78 -26.81 -14.72
CA SER A 273 1.05 -28.06 -14.96
C SER A 273 1.28 -29.15 -13.91
N LEU A 274 2.27 -29.00 -13.02
CA LEU A 274 2.52 -29.93 -11.92
C LEU A 274 1.67 -29.66 -10.67
N GLN A 275 0.83 -28.63 -10.66
CA GLN A 275 0.02 -28.25 -9.50
C GLN A 275 -0.72 -29.44 -8.85
N ASN A 276 -1.42 -30.26 -9.64
CA ASN A 276 -2.12 -31.46 -9.14
C ASN A 276 -1.16 -32.49 -8.52
N ASP A 277 -0.02 -32.74 -9.16
CA ASP A 277 0.99 -33.71 -8.67
C ASP A 277 1.61 -33.24 -7.35
N VAL A 278 1.83 -31.94 -7.19
CA VAL A 278 2.35 -31.34 -5.96
C VAL A 278 1.33 -31.47 -4.83
N VAL A 279 0.08 -31.09 -5.08
CA VAL A 279 -0.98 -31.18 -4.07
C VAL A 279 -1.26 -32.62 -3.66
N ALA A 280 -1.20 -33.58 -4.60
CA ALA A 280 -1.36 -34.99 -4.30
C ALA A 280 -0.28 -35.52 -3.33
N ARG A 281 0.92 -34.92 -3.33
CA ARG A 281 2.03 -35.26 -2.42
C ARG A 281 2.00 -34.50 -1.10
N LEU A 282 1.11 -33.51 -0.95
CA LEU A 282 1.01 -32.68 0.25
C LEU A 282 1.11 -33.48 1.56
N PRO A 283 0.47 -34.67 1.70
CA PRO A 283 0.57 -35.45 2.92
C PRO A 283 1.97 -35.92 3.32
N ASP A 284 2.82 -36.18 2.33
CA ASP A 284 4.13 -36.80 2.49
C ASP A 284 5.26 -35.76 2.52
N LEU A 285 4.94 -34.48 2.28
CA LEU A 285 5.91 -33.39 2.31
C LEU A 285 6.34 -33.10 3.75
N PRO A 286 7.61 -32.68 3.96
CA PRO A 286 8.02 -32.14 5.24
C PRO A 286 7.23 -30.86 5.56
N GLU A 287 7.05 -30.54 6.84
CA GLU A 287 6.17 -29.44 7.26
C GLU A 287 6.45 -28.08 6.59
N PRO A 288 7.70 -27.61 6.43
CA PRO A 288 7.97 -26.36 5.71
C PRO A 288 7.49 -26.37 4.25
N ALA A 289 7.53 -27.54 3.60
CA ALA A 289 7.02 -27.73 2.25
C ALA A 289 5.49 -27.79 2.21
N GLN A 290 4.85 -28.39 3.22
CA GLN A 290 3.40 -28.35 3.35
C GLN A 290 2.90 -26.91 3.48
N ILE A 291 3.57 -26.08 4.28
CA ILE A 291 3.22 -24.66 4.46
C ILE A 291 3.27 -23.93 3.11
N VAL A 292 4.34 -24.09 2.33
CA VAL A 292 4.47 -23.44 1.01
C VAL A 292 3.35 -23.85 0.05
N VAL A 293 2.96 -25.12 0.04
CA VAL A 293 1.87 -25.60 -0.83
C VAL A 293 0.52 -25.10 -0.34
N LEU A 294 0.24 -25.11 0.96
CA LEU A 294 -0.99 -24.59 1.55
C LEU A 294 -1.14 -23.08 1.34
N ASP A 295 -0.04 -22.33 1.47
CA ASP A 295 0.01 -20.89 1.16
C ASP A 295 -0.29 -20.65 -0.31
N ALA A 296 0.33 -21.40 -1.23
CA ALA A 296 0.04 -21.28 -2.64
C ALA A 296 -1.44 -21.60 -2.97
N ILE A 297 -2.04 -22.61 -2.34
CA ILE A 297 -3.47 -22.93 -2.46
C ILE A 297 -4.33 -21.75 -2.01
N ALA A 298 -4.00 -21.15 -0.86
CA ALA A 298 -4.74 -20.01 -0.31
C ALA A 298 -4.59 -18.74 -1.16
N ASP A 299 -3.36 -18.36 -1.51
CA ASP A 299 -3.04 -17.15 -2.25
C ASP A 299 -3.65 -17.15 -3.66
N GLN A 300 -3.63 -18.31 -4.33
CA GLN A 300 -4.25 -18.50 -5.65
C GLN A 300 -5.74 -18.87 -5.58
N ARG A 301 -6.31 -18.99 -4.36
CA ARG A 301 -7.72 -19.34 -4.11
C ARG A 301 -8.17 -20.62 -4.80
N LEU A 302 -7.34 -21.66 -4.76
CA LEU A 302 -7.55 -22.92 -5.49
C LEU A 302 -8.59 -23.82 -4.80
N ARG A 303 -9.87 -23.45 -4.93
CA ARG A 303 -11.03 -24.16 -4.32
C ARG A 303 -11.12 -25.64 -4.64
N ALA A 304 -10.59 -26.07 -5.79
CA ALA A 304 -10.55 -27.49 -6.18
C ALA A 304 -9.77 -28.37 -5.19
N TYR A 305 -8.90 -27.78 -4.35
CA TYR A 305 -8.09 -28.51 -3.38
C TYR A 305 -8.63 -28.47 -1.95
N GLU A 306 -9.88 -28.03 -1.73
CA GLU A 306 -10.52 -28.02 -0.41
C GLU A 306 -10.34 -29.37 0.32
N ALA A 307 -10.63 -30.49 -0.33
CA ALA A 307 -10.52 -31.81 0.28
C ALA A 307 -9.09 -32.15 0.73
N ALA A 308 -8.08 -31.74 -0.04
CA ALA A 308 -6.68 -31.97 0.28
C ALA A 308 -6.24 -31.13 1.49
N VAL A 309 -6.68 -29.86 1.56
CA VAL A 309 -6.44 -28.98 2.71
C VAL A 309 -7.17 -29.53 3.95
N LEU A 310 -8.42 -29.94 3.80
CA LEU A 310 -9.24 -30.42 4.92
C LEU A 310 -8.65 -31.69 5.54
N ALA A 311 -8.11 -32.59 4.72
CA ALA A 311 -7.40 -33.77 5.18
C ALA A 311 -6.11 -33.49 5.95
N ARG A 312 -5.63 -32.23 6.01
CA ARG A 312 -4.50 -31.79 6.84
C ARG A 312 -4.92 -31.17 8.17
N LEU A 313 -6.22 -30.96 8.39
CA LEU A 313 -6.71 -30.31 9.61
C LEU A 313 -6.53 -31.20 10.83
N GLU A 314 -6.88 -32.47 10.71
CA GLU A 314 -6.73 -33.46 11.77
C GLU A 314 -5.25 -33.80 12.00
N GLY A 315 -4.78 -33.69 13.24
CA GLY A 315 -3.39 -34.01 13.60
C GLY A 315 -2.35 -32.96 13.18
N ALA A 316 -2.78 -31.78 12.71
CA ALA A 316 -1.87 -30.68 12.42
C ALA A 316 -1.06 -30.26 13.67
N SER A 317 0.23 -29.99 13.49
CA SER A 317 1.10 -29.42 14.53
C SER A 317 0.69 -27.98 14.88
N GLU A 318 1.21 -27.43 15.97
CA GLU A 318 0.96 -26.03 16.39
C GLU A 318 1.34 -25.01 15.30
N THR A 319 2.37 -25.32 14.52
CA THR A 319 2.86 -24.51 13.41
C THR A 319 2.03 -24.66 12.14
N LEU A 320 1.57 -25.88 11.82
CA LEU A 320 0.81 -26.17 10.60
C LEU A 320 -0.69 -25.82 10.75
N HIS A 321 -1.26 -25.98 11.94
CA HIS A 321 -2.66 -25.73 12.23
C HIS A 321 -3.17 -24.34 11.75
N PRO A 322 -2.55 -23.20 12.10
CA PRO A 322 -3.02 -21.89 11.64
C PRO A 322 -2.92 -21.72 10.11
N VAL A 323 -2.00 -22.43 9.46
CA VAL A 323 -1.86 -22.41 7.98
C VAL A 323 -3.00 -23.17 7.32
N VAL A 324 -3.33 -24.37 7.81
CA VAL A 324 -4.46 -25.17 7.31
C VAL A 324 -5.79 -24.44 7.54
N VAL A 325 -6.01 -23.94 8.76
CA VAL A 325 -7.23 -23.19 9.12
C VAL A 325 -7.40 -21.95 8.23
N ARG A 326 -6.33 -21.17 8.01
CA ARG A 326 -6.36 -20.03 7.09
C ARG A 326 -6.72 -20.45 5.67
N ALA A 327 -6.09 -21.51 5.16
CA ALA A 327 -6.35 -22.02 3.83
C ALA A 327 -7.82 -22.45 3.69
N LEU A 328 -8.37 -23.21 4.65
CA LEU A 328 -9.78 -23.61 4.66
C LEU A 328 -10.72 -22.40 4.71
N GLY A 329 -10.41 -21.36 5.47
CA GLY A 329 -11.20 -20.13 5.43
C GLY A 329 -11.28 -19.51 4.03
N ILE A 330 -10.22 -19.59 3.24
CA ILE A 330 -10.14 -18.95 1.91
C ILE A 330 -10.71 -19.84 0.80
N VAL A 331 -10.37 -21.13 0.79
CA VAL A 331 -10.73 -22.06 -0.30
C VAL A 331 -11.89 -22.98 0.03
N GLY A 332 -12.26 -23.08 1.31
CA GLY A 332 -13.31 -23.98 1.78
C GLY A 332 -14.71 -23.56 1.39
N SER A 333 -15.61 -24.53 1.48
CA SER A 333 -17.04 -24.45 1.21
C SER A 333 -17.86 -24.86 2.44
N ASP A 334 -19.14 -25.18 2.24
CA ASP A 334 -20.00 -25.85 3.23
C ASP A 334 -19.35 -27.13 3.81
N THR A 335 -18.48 -27.79 3.05
CA THR A 335 -17.78 -29.01 3.52
C THR A 335 -16.81 -28.70 4.67
N SER A 336 -16.15 -27.54 4.63
CA SER A 336 -15.22 -27.09 5.67
C SER A 336 -15.92 -26.42 6.86
N PHE A 337 -17.21 -26.12 6.76
CA PHE A 337 -17.92 -25.36 7.78
C PHE A 337 -17.98 -26.11 9.12
N GLN A 338 -18.46 -27.36 9.12
CA GLN A 338 -18.61 -28.12 10.36
C GLN A 338 -17.26 -28.40 11.05
N PRO A 339 -16.19 -28.84 10.35
CA PRO A 339 -14.88 -29.02 10.99
C PRO A 339 -14.32 -27.75 11.62
N LEU A 340 -14.47 -26.59 10.96
CA LEU A 340 -14.06 -25.31 11.54
C LEU A 340 -14.94 -24.88 12.71
N LEU A 341 -16.25 -25.19 12.66
CA LEU A 341 -17.18 -24.93 13.76
C LEU A 341 -16.82 -25.77 14.99
N ASP A 342 -16.51 -27.05 14.81
CA ASP A 342 -16.11 -27.93 15.91
C ASP A 342 -14.85 -27.41 16.61
N LEU A 343 -13.86 -26.92 15.86
CA LEU A 343 -12.67 -26.27 16.41
C LEU A 343 -13.01 -24.99 17.20
N HIS A 344 -13.94 -24.17 16.69
CA HIS A 344 -14.38 -22.96 17.38
C HIS A 344 -15.13 -23.29 18.68
N LEU A 345 -15.96 -24.34 18.68
CA LEU A 345 -16.67 -24.79 19.88
C LEU A 345 -15.71 -25.38 20.92
N ALA A 346 -14.64 -26.05 20.48
CA ALA A 346 -13.60 -26.55 21.38
C ALA A 346 -12.74 -25.42 21.98
N ASN A 347 -12.41 -24.39 21.20
CA ASN A 347 -11.65 -23.22 21.66
C ASN A 347 -12.08 -21.93 20.96
N GLY A 348 -13.12 -21.28 21.48
CA GLY A 348 -13.64 -20.03 20.91
C GLY A 348 -12.71 -18.81 21.01
N ARG A 349 -11.51 -18.96 21.61
CA ARG A 349 -10.48 -17.90 21.65
C ARG A 349 -9.44 -18.02 20.53
N ASP A 350 -9.48 -19.10 19.76
CA ASP A 350 -8.63 -19.25 18.58
C ASP A 350 -9.03 -18.22 17.51
N ARG A 351 -8.14 -17.24 17.30
CA ARG A 351 -8.38 -16.14 16.37
C ARG A 351 -8.31 -16.60 14.92
N ASP A 352 -7.49 -17.60 14.59
CA ASP A 352 -7.35 -18.10 13.23
C ASP A 352 -8.60 -18.86 12.82
N VAL A 353 -9.12 -19.72 13.71
CA VAL A 353 -10.38 -20.45 13.48
C VAL A 353 -11.56 -19.48 13.37
N THR A 354 -11.64 -18.51 14.28
CA THR A 354 -12.69 -17.48 14.25
C THR A 354 -12.64 -16.68 12.94
N ALA A 355 -11.44 -16.28 12.50
CA ALA A 355 -11.28 -15.54 11.26
C ALA A 355 -11.52 -16.40 10.00
N ALA A 356 -11.25 -17.71 10.06
CA ALA A 356 -11.57 -18.67 9.00
C ALA A 356 -13.08 -18.86 8.86
N LEU A 357 -13.79 -19.09 9.97
CA LEU A 357 -15.26 -19.18 9.97
C LEU A 357 -15.93 -17.91 9.47
N ALA A 358 -15.42 -16.73 9.85
CA ALA A 358 -15.99 -15.46 9.44
C ALA A 358 -15.90 -15.23 7.91
N ARG A 359 -14.83 -15.71 7.25
CA ARG A 359 -14.59 -15.50 5.81
C ARG A 359 -15.05 -16.65 4.91
N LEU A 360 -15.27 -17.84 5.48
CA LEU A 360 -15.59 -19.07 4.75
C LEU A 360 -16.83 -18.91 3.87
N ASN A 361 -16.77 -19.38 2.63
CA ASN A 361 -17.91 -19.34 1.71
C ASN A 361 -18.79 -20.61 1.84
N ALA A 362 -19.74 -20.61 2.77
CA ALA A 362 -20.61 -21.75 3.08
C ALA A 362 -22.11 -21.38 2.99
N PRO A 363 -22.66 -21.19 1.77
CA PRO A 363 -24.03 -20.71 1.59
C PRO A 363 -25.12 -21.67 2.07
N ALA A 364 -24.91 -22.99 2.00
CA ALA A 364 -25.90 -23.97 2.47
C ALA A 364 -25.93 -24.01 4.01
N SER A 365 -24.76 -23.98 4.66
CA SER A 365 -24.64 -23.83 6.11
C SER A 365 -25.24 -22.52 6.58
N GLU A 366 -25.00 -21.42 5.86
CA GLU A 366 -25.59 -20.11 6.15
C GLU A 366 -27.12 -20.11 6.04
N ALA A 367 -27.68 -20.74 5.00
CA ALA A 367 -29.13 -20.92 4.88
C ALA A 367 -29.72 -21.75 6.02
N ALA A 368 -29.02 -22.80 6.46
CA ALA A 368 -29.44 -23.62 7.60
C ALA A 368 -29.41 -22.84 8.92
N LEU A 369 -28.40 -21.99 9.14
CA LEU A 369 -28.33 -21.10 10.30
C LEU A 369 -29.48 -20.09 10.29
N LEU A 370 -29.78 -19.47 9.14
CA LEU A 370 -30.91 -18.56 8.98
C LEU A 370 -32.24 -19.24 9.30
N ALA A 371 -32.48 -20.43 8.74
CA ALA A 371 -33.67 -21.21 9.02
C ALA A 371 -33.79 -21.57 10.51
N THR A 372 -32.67 -21.93 11.14
CA THR A 372 -32.63 -22.20 12.59
C THR A 372 -33.04 -20.97 13.39
N VAL A 373 -32.48 -19.80 13.10
CA VAL A 373 -32.79 -18.55 13.82
C VAL A 373 -34.27 -18.16 13.67
N GLN A 374 -34.83 -18.30 12.47
CA GLN A 374 -36.21 -17.91 12.14
C GLN A 374 -37.27 -18.91 12.62
N GLY A 375 -36.89 -20.14 12.94
CA GLY A 375 -37.80 -21.16 13.46
C GLY A 375 -38.23 -20.92 14.92
N ASP A 376 -39.09 -21.81 15.41
CA ASP A 376 -39.65 -21.86 16.77
C ASP A 376 -39.00 -22.94 17.66
N GLY A 377 -37.85 -23.46 17.24
CA GLY A 377 -37.09 -24.49 17.95
C GLY A 377 -36.34 -23.99 19.18
N ASP A 378 -35.37 -24.80 19.65
CA ASP A 378 -34.59 -24.52 20.85
C ASP A 378 -33.92 -23.13 20.85
N VAL A 379 -34.15 -22.39 21.92
CA VAL A 379 -33.70 -21.00 22.09
C VAL A 379 -32.18 -20.89 22.11
N ALA A 380 -31.49 -21.87 22.69
CA ALA A 380 -30.03 -21.84 22.74
C ALA A 380 -29.43 -22.08 21.35
N ALA A 381 -29.99 -23.01 20.58
CA ALA A 381 -29.61 -23.27 19.19
C ALA A 381 -29.87 -22.05 18.29
N ARG A 382 -31.02 -21.39 18.44
CA ARG A 382 -31.35 -20.12 17.77
C ARG A 382 -30.33 -19.02 18.10
N ALA A 383 -30.04 -18.81 19.38
CA ALA A 383 -29.07 -17.81 19.82
C ALA A 383 -27.63 -18.11 19.34
N ALA A 384 -27.21 -19.37 19.35
CA ALA A 384 -25.91 -19.79 18.83
C ALA A 384 -25.81 -19.55 17.31
N SER A 385 -26.87 -19.89 16.57
CA SER A 385 -26.92 -19.67 15.12
C SER A 385 -26.86 -18.19 14.76
N LEU A 386 -27.56 -17.33 15.52
CA LEU A 386 -27.50 -15.88 15.34
C LEU A 386 -26.08 -15.34 15.56
N ARG A 387 -25.36 -15.81 16.58
CA ARG A 387 -23.97 -15.39 16.83
C ARG A 387 -23.04 -15.78 15.68
N LEU A 388 -23.24 -16.95 15.07
CA LEU A 388 -22.46 -17.37 13.90
C LEU A 388 -22.76 -16.50 12.67
N LEU A 389 -24.03 -16.16 12.42
CA LEU A 389 -24.41 -15.24 11.33
C LEU A 389 -23.80 -13.85 11.52
N VAL A 390 -23.80 -13.33 12.76
CA VAL A 390 -23.17 -12.05 13.11
C VAL A 390 -21.66 -12.12 12.90
N LEU A 391 -21.00 -13.18 13.39
CA LEU A 391 -19.56 -13.38 13.20
C LEU A 391 -19.17 -13.39 11.71
N ARG A 392 -20.01 -14.00 10.88
CA ARG A 392 -19.83 -14.10 9.43
C ARG A 392 -20.25 -12.86 8.66
N ASN A 393 -20.87 -11.88 9.33
CA ASN A 393 -21.48 -10.70 8.71
C ASN A 393 -22.37 -11.06 7.51
N THR A 394 -23.21 -12.07 7.69
CA THR A 394 -24.10 -12.59 6.64
C THR A 394 -25.01 -11.50 6.09
N ALA A 395 -25.29 -11.53 4.78
CA ALA A 395 -26.14 -10.54 4.14
C ALA A 395 -27.51 -10.45 4.83
N GLY A 396 -27.92 -9.24 5.22
CA GLY A 396 -29.18 -9.00 5.92
C GLY A 396 -29.16 -9.26 7.44
N VAL A 397 -28.03 -9.68 8.02
CA VAL A 397 -27.96 -9.98 9.46
C VAL A 397 -28.27 -8.76 10.35
N THR A 398 -27.92 -7.54 9.92
CA THR A 398 -28.27 -6.31 10.65
C THR A 398 -29.79 -6.12 10.78
N ALA A 399 -30.53 -6.31 9.68
CA ALA A 399 -31.99 -6.25 9.72
C ALA A 399 -32.57 -7.38 10.59
N LEU A 400 -31.98 -8.57 10.52
CA LEU A 400 -32.40 -9.72 11.33
C LEU A 400 -32.20 -9.46 12.84
N VAL A 401 -31.05 -8.90 13.27
CA VAL A 401 -30.86 -8.56 14.70
C VAL A 401 -31.83 -7.47 15.15
N ASN A 402 -32.12 -6.47 14.30
CA ASN A 402 -33.12 -5.43 14.61
C ASN A 402 -34.53 -6.01 14.79
N GLN A 403 -34.90 -6.99 13.96
CA GLN A 403 -36.15 -7.72 14.08
C GLN A 403 -36.19 -8.59 15.36
N LEU A 404 -35.11 -9.31 15.65
CA LEU A 404 -35.07 -10.24 16.79
C LEU A 404 -34.96 -9.55 18.16
N ALA A 405 -34.68 -8.25 18.18
CA ALA A 405 -34.63 -7.43 19.38
C ALA A 405 -36.01 -6.94 19.87
N GLN A 406 -37.04 -7.05 19.02
CA GLN A 406 -38.39 -6.59 19.29
C GLN A 406 -39.06 -7.33 20.46
N ALA A 407 -40.10 -6.73 21.04
CA ALA A 407 -40.71 -7.19 22.30
C ALA A 407 -41.51 -8.50 22.19
N ASP A 408 -41.89 -8.91 20.98
CA ASP A 408 -42.57 -10.17 20.66
C ASP A 408 -41.64 -11.39 20.73
N GLN A 409 -40.33 -11.16 20.80
CA GLN A 409 -39.32 -12.21 20.85
C GLN A 409 -38.97 -12.62 22.28
N GLU A 410 -38.55 -13.87 22.43
CA GLU A 410 -38.12 -14.41 23.72
C GLU A 410 -36.89 -13.67 24.27
N ALA A 411 -36.84 -13.46 25.59
CA ALA A 411 -35.82 -12.63 26.24
C ALA A 411 -34.39 -13.04 25.89
N ALA A 412 -34.08 -14.34 25.82
CA ALA A 412 -32.75 -14.82 25.49
C ALA A 412 -32.36 -14.54 24.02
N ILE A 413 -33.31 -14.60 23.08
CA ILE A 413 -33.09 -14.24 21.67
C ILE A 413 -32.85 -12.74 21.55
N ARG A 414 -33.64 -11.92 22.26
CA ARG A 414 -33.45 -10.48 22.30
C ARG A 414 -32.06 -10.10 22.82
N VAL A 415 -31.61 -10.72 23.92
CA VAL A 415 -30.25 -10.51 24.44
C VAL A 415 -29.19 -10.93 23.44
N ALA A 416 -29.37 -12.04 22.73
CA ALA A 416 -28.45 -12.45 21.67
C ALA A 416 -28.42 -11.45 20.50
N ALA A 417 -29.57 -10.89 20.13
CA ALA A 417 -29.68 -9.84 19.11
C ALA A 417 -28.99 -8.55 19.54
N PHE A 418 -29.17 -8.10 20.80
CA PHE A 418 -28.47 -6.94 21.34
C PHE A 418 -26.95 -7.12 21.27
N LYS A 419 -26.44 -8.31 21.62
CA LYS A 419 -25.02 -8.63 21.45
C LYS A 419 -24.58 -8.63 19.99
N GLY A 420 -25.43 -9.10 19.09
CA GLY A 420 -25.19 -9.02 17.66
C GLY A 420 -25.02 -7.58 17.16
N MET A 421 -25.91 -6.68 17.61
CA MET A 421 -25.85 -5.26 17.26
C MET A 421 -24.54 -4.61 17.68
N GLU A 422 -23.86 -5.06 18.75
CA GLU A 422 -22.54 -4.52 19.12
C GLU A 422 -21.51 -4.64 17.99
N MET A 423 -21.67 -5.61 17.08
CA MET A 423 -20.73 -5.89 15.97
C MET A 423 -21.23 -5.45 14.59
N VAL A 424 -22.52 -5.66 14.30
CA VAL A 424 -23.11 -5.44 12.95
C VAL A 424 -24.25 -4.41 12.95
N GLY A 425 -24.49 -3.75 14.10
CA GLY A 425 -25.57 -2.81 14.27
C GLY A 425 -25.35 -1.50 13.51
N ASP A 426 -26.47 -0.82 13.25
CA ASP A 426 -26.55 0.44 12.53
C ASP A 426 -27.31 1.49 13.37
N PRO A 427 -27.55 2.71 12.85
CA PRO A 427 -28.35 3.70 13.58
C PRO A 427 -29.77 3.21 13.91
N GLU A 428 -30.34 2.27 13.14
CA GLU A 428 -31.64 1.69 13.48
C GLU A 428 -31.54 0.75 14.69
N SER A 429 -30.44 -0.02 14.80
CA SER A 429 -30.14 -0.79 16.01
C SER A 429 -30.06 0.09 17.27
N VAL A 430 -29.55 1.32 17.16
CA VAL A 430 -29.55 2.30 18.26
C VAL A 430 -30.98 2.67 18.66
N ARG A 431 -31.87 2.94 17.69
CA ARG A 431 -33.30 3.22 17.96
C ARG A 431 -33.97 2.07 18.68
N VAL A 432 -33.81 0.85 18.16
CA VAL A 432 -34.40 -0.36 18.73
C VAL A 432 -33.94 -0.57 20.18
N LEU A 433 -32.64 -0.46 20.45
CA LEU A 433 -32.11 -0.60 21.80
C LEU A 433 -32.60 0.52 22.74
N LEU A 434 -32.71 1.75 22.23
CA LEU A 434 -33.19 2.90 22.99
C LEU A 434 -34.66 2.75 23.39
N ASP A 435 -35.51 2.27 22.47
CA ASP A 435 -36.91 1.93 22.74
C ASP A 435 -37.02 0.89 23.86
N VAL A 436 -36.16 -0.13 23.84
CA VAL A 436 -36.11 -1.14 24.91
C VAL A 436 -35.69 -0.53 26.25
N VAL A 437 -34.72 0.38 26.27
CA VAL A 437 -34.26 1.04 27.50
C VAL A 437 -35.36 1.93 28.09
N LEU A 438 -36.09 2.64 27.23
CA LEU A 438 -37.19 3.54 27.61
C LEU A 438 -38.50 2.81 27.94
N ALA A 439 -38.65 1.55 27.51
CA ALA A 439 -39.87 0.77 27.71
C ALA A 439 -40.22 0.54 29.20
N GLU A 440 -41.51 0.34 29.44
CA GLU A 440 -42.01 -0.04 30.76
C GLU A 440 -41.78 -1.52 31.05
N ASN A 441 -41.29 -1.83 32.25
CA ASN A 441 -41.21 -3.19 32.80
C ASN A 441 -40.57 -4.25 31.89
N THR A 442 -39.46 -3.93 31.23
CA THR A 442 -38.68 -4.92 30.47
C THR A 442 -37.64 -5.62 31.35
N THR A 443 -37.52 -6.94 31.22
CA THR A 443 -36.55 -7.76 31.98
C THR A 443 -35.13 -7.69 31.42
N VAL A 444 -34.97 -7.24 30.18
CA VAL A 444 -33.67 -7.20 29.46
C VAL A 444 -33.06 -5.79 29.40
N LYS A 445 -33.55 -4.86 30.22
CA LYS A 445 -33.14 -3.44 30.18
C LYS A 445 -31.62 -3.28 30.34
N ARG A 446 -31.03 -4.00 31.29
CA ARG A 446 -29.60 -3.93 31.61
C ARG A 446 -28.74 -4.44 30.45
N ASP A 447 -29.18 -5.50 29.76
CA ASP A 447 -28.50 -6.01 28.57
C ASP A 447 -28.56 -5.01 27.43
N ALA A 448 -29.74 -4.43 27.19
CA ALA A 448 -29.94 -3.40 26.17
C ALA A 448 -29.08 -2.15 26.44
N GLN A 449 -29.04 -1.66 27.69
CA GLN A 449 -28.16 -0.55 28.11
C GLN A 449 -26.69 -0.84 27.80
N GLY A 450 -26.21 -2.04 28.15
CA GLY A 450 -24.83 -2.44 27.91
C GLY A 450 -24.47 -2.50 26.43
N SER A 451 -25.37 -3.03 25.60
CA SER A 451 -25.16 -3.11 24.14
C SER A 451 -25.34 -1.75 23.45
N LEU A 452 -26.30 -0.93 23.86
CA LEU A 452 -26.51 0.43 23.36
C LEU A 452 -25.28 1.31 23.59
N LYS A 453 -24.67 1.22 24.78
CA LYS A 453 -23.43 1.93 25.10
C LYS A 453 -22.31 1.59 24.13
N LYS A 454 -22.07 0.29 23.91
CA LYS A 454 -20.99 -0.19 23.05
C LYS A 454 -21.25 0.11 21.58
N LEU A 455 -22.48 -0.12 21.11
CA LEU A 455 -22.88 0.19 19.74
C LEU A 455 -22.68 1.68 19.44
N SER A 456 -23.16 2.56 20.31
CA SER A 456 -23.04 4.01 20.10
C SER A 456 -21.59 4.46 20.03
N ALA A 457 -20.73 3.88 20.88
CA ALA A 457 -19.29 4.13 20.84
C ALA A 457 -18.63 3.57 19.57
N ASN A 458 -19.03 2.37 19.12
CA ASN A 458 -18.48 1.71 17.94
C ASN A 458 -18.86 2.42 16.62
N LEU A 459 -20.03 3.05 16.55
CA LEU A 459 -20.47 3.80 15.37
C LEU A 459 -19.69 5.12 15.19
N ASP A 460 -19.14 5.69 16.27
CA ASP A 460 -18.27 6.88 16.27
C ASP A 460 -18.86 8.10 15.52
N VAL A 461 -20.17 8.31 15.64
CA VAL A 461 -20.91 9.43 15.03
C VAL A 461 -21.80 10.13 16.05
N SER A 462 -21.22 10.54 17.19
CA SER A 462 -21.98 10.86 18.40
C SER A 462 -22.99 12.00 18.27
N ASP A 463 -22.64 13.09 17.57
CA ASP A 463 -23.55 14.22 17.40
C ASP A 463 -24.72 13.87 16.45
N TYR A 464 -24.48 13.03 15.44
CA TYR A 464 -25.54 12.51 14.58
C TYR A 464 -26.50 11.62 15.38
N LEU A 465 -25.96 10.68 16.18
CA LEU A 465 -26.78 9.84 17.05
C LEU A 465 -27.58 10.68 18.05
N TRP A 466 -26.98 11.75 18.59
CA TRP A 466 -27.68 12.64 19.50
C TRP A 466 -28.87 13.32 18.81
N ASN A 467 -28.61 14.03 17.72
CA ASN A 467 -29.61 14.86 17.04
C ASN A 467 -30.74 14.04 16.43
N GLU A 468 -30.42 12.92 15.79
CA GLU A 468 -31.39 12.15 14.99
C GLU A 468 -32.08 11.01 15.77
N ILE A 469 -31.54 10.63 16.94
CA ILE A 469 -32.02 9.44 17.67
C ILE A 469 -32.23 9.73 19.16
N TYR A 470 -31.18 10.08 19.89
CA TYR A 470 -31.30 10.22 21.36
C TYR A 470 -32.19 11.39 21.76
N ALA A 471 -31.99 12.59 21.20
CA ALA A 471 -32.74 13.78 21.59
C ALA A 471 -34.26 13.63 21.35
N PRO A 472 -34.73 13.16 20.17
CA PRO A 472 -36.16 12.87 19.97
C PRO A 472 -36.72 11.84 20.96
N ALA A 473 -35.97 10.77 21.24
CA ALA A 473 -36.41 9.72 22.17
C ALA A 473 -36.46 10.21 23.63
N MET A 474 -35.49 11.03 24.05
CA MET A 474 -35.45 11.65 25.37
C MET A 474 -36.62 12.64 25.54
N ALA A 475 -36.98 13.38 24.48
CA ALA A 475 -38.15 14.25 24.48
C ALA A 475 -39.46 13.45 24.59
N ALA A 476 -39.57 12.34 23.87
CA ALA A 476 -40.75 11.46 23.85
C ALA A 476 -40.91 10.59 25.11
N ALA A 477 -39.86 10.44 25.94
CA ALA A 477 -39.89 9.64 27.15
C ALA A 477 -41.02 10.06 28.12
N SER A 478 -41.76 9.08 28.65
CA SER A 478 -42.96 9.32 29.44
C SER A 478 -42.72 10.02 30.79
N ASN A 479 -41.53 9.84 31.37
CA ASN A 479 -41.13 10.46 32.64
C ASN A 479 -39.61 10.47 32.81
N ASP A 480 -39.15 11.14 33.87
CA ASP A 480 -37.73 11.30 34.16
C ASP A 480 -37.05 10.00 34.60
N ASP A 481 -37.76 9.03 35.15
CA ASP A 481 -37.17 7.72 35.46
C ASP A 481 -36.71 7.00 34.18
N ARG A 482 -37.45 7.15 33.07
CA ARG A 482 -37.04 6.61 31.75
C ARG A 482 -35.84 7.35 31.19
N ARG A 483 -35.82 8.68 31.28
CA ARG A 483 -34.66 9.48 30.89
C ARG A 483 -33.41 9.09 31.68
N ARG A 484 -33.58 8.82 32.98
CA ARG A 484 -32.50 8.36 33.87
C ARG A 484 -31.90 7.04 33.38
N ASP A 485 -32.72 6.09 32.93
CA ASP A 485 -32.23 4.82 32.39
C ASP A 485 -31.28 5.01 31.19
N VAL A 486 -31.48 6.04 30.37
CA VAL A 486 -30.58 6.39 29.26
C VAL A 486 -29.33 7.10 29.79
N LEU A 487 -29.48 8.06 30.72
CA LEU A 487 -28.35 8.81 31.32
C LEU A 487 -27.31 7.91 32.00
N VAL A 488 -27.70 6.73 32.50
CA VAL A 488 -26.75 5.76 33.08
C VAL A 488 -25.69 5.29 32.07
N ILE A 489 -26.01 5.28 30.76
CA ILE A 489 -25.11 4.81 29.70
C ILE A 489 -24.77 5.86 28.64
N ILE A 490 -25.23 7.10 28.82
CA ILE A 490 -25.10 8.15 27.81
C ILE A 490 -23.64 8.55 27.52
N ASP A 491 -22.71 8.15 28.40
CA ASP A 491 -21.27 8.24 28.16
C ASP A 491 -20.78 7.31 27.03
N GLY A 492 -21.62 6.42 26.49
CA GLY A 492 -21.38 5.76 25.21
C GLY A 492 -21.59 6.67 23.99
N ASN A 493 -22.24 7.82 24.15
CA ASN A 493 -22.51 8.81 23.09
C ASN A 493 -21.91 10.18 23.46
N SER A 494 -20.60 10.20 23.74
CA SER A 494 -19.90 11.39 24.22
C SER A 494 -19.60 12.43 23.13
N GLY A 495 -20.62 13.06 22.56
CA GLY A 495 -20.50 14.17 21.60
C GLY A 495 -20.76 15.54 22.23
N ALA A 496 -20.43 16.62 21.50
CA ALA A 496 -20.67 17.98 21.95
C ALA A 496 -22.16 18.30 22.13
N ALA A 497 -23.01 17.74 21.26
CA ALA A 497 -24.45 17.93 21.36
C ALA A 497 -25.02 17.29 22.63
N THR A 498 -24.58 16.07 22.95
CA THR A 498 -24.96 15.39 24.20
C THR A 498 -24.42 16.13 25.43
N ALA A 499 -23.18 16.62 25.38
CA ALA A 499 -22.59 17.39 26.48
C ALA A 499 -23.38 18.68 26.77
N THR A 500 -23.87 19.34 25.72
CA THR A 500 -24.73 20.54 25.83
C THR A 500 -26.04 20.22 26.53
N TYR A 501 -26.70 19.11 26.17
CA TYR A 501 -27.90 18.66 26.87
C TYR A 501 -27.64 18.35 28.35
N LEU A 502 -26.53 17.65 28.66
CA LEU A 502 -26.17 17.39 30.05
C LEU A 502 -25.90 18.69 30.81
N GLN A 503 -25.26 19.68 30.18
CA GLN A 503 -25.07 21.00 30.76
C GLN A 503 -26.43 21.65 31.09
N GLU A 504 -27.39 21.68 30.16
CA GLU A 504 -28.72 22.24 30.40
C GLU A 504 -29.42 21.60 31.61
N LEU A 505 -29.34 20.27 31.75
CA LEU A 505 -29.90 19.57 32.92
C LEU A 505 -29.21 19.96 34.23
N VAL A 506 -27.93 20.29 34.22
CA VAL A 506 -27.19 20.67 35.43
C VAL A 506 -27.43 22.13 35.82
N LEU A 507 -27.58 23.01 34.82
CA LEU A 507 -27.74 24.45 35.00
C LEU A 507 -29.17 24.88 35.34
N THR A 508 -30.14 23.99 35.20
CA THR A 508 -31.55 24.23 35.53
C THR A 508 -31.95 23.46 36.79
N ASP A 509 -33.08 23.83 37.41
CA ASP A 509 -33.67 23.08 38.54
C ASP A 509 -34.36 21.79 38.02
N ASN A 510 -33.56 20.89 37.46
CA ASN A 510 -34.01 19.66 36.83
C ASN A 510 -33.82 18.45 37.76
N PRO A 511 -34.83 17.57 37.94
CA PRO A 511 -34.71 16.35 38.75
C PRO A 511 -33.58 15.40 38.33
N LEU A 512 -33.13 15.45 37.07
CA LEU A 512 -32.07 14.62 36.51
C LEU A 512 -30.66 15.21 36.68
N ARG A 513 -30.55 16.36 37.36
CA ARG A 513 -29.27 17.02 37.64
C ARG A 513 -28.20 16.08 38.22
N PRO A 514 -28.46 15.24 39.25
CA PRO A 514 -27.46 14.32 39.78
C PRO A 514 -26.98 13.28 38.75
N ASP A 515 -27.90 12.80 37.92
CA ASP A 515 -27.61 11.82 36.88
C ASP A 515 -26.75 12.42 35.76
N ALA A 516 -27.03 13.67 35.37
CA ALA A 516 -26.23 14.41 34.39
C ALA A 516 -24.79 14.67 34.89
N ILE A 517 -24.61 15.06 36.15
CA ILE A 517 -23.28 15.20 36.78
C ILE A 517 -22.53 13.85 36.76
N ASN A 518 -23.20 12.74 37.08
CA ASN A 518 -22.60 11.41 37.06
C ASN A 518 -22.24 10.92 35.64
N ALA A 519 -23.01 11.31 34.62
CA ALA A 519 -22.66 11.08 33.23
C ALA A 519 -21.40 11.87 32.82
N LEU A 520 -21.35 13.18 33.11
CA LEU A 520 -20.19 14.03 32.81
C LEU A 520 -18.90 13.58 33.52
N ARG A 521 -19.00 12.97 34.71
CA ARG A 521 -17.84 12.40 35.43
C ARG A 521 -17.19 11.25 34.67
N ARG A 522 -17.95 10.51 33.86
CA ARG A 522 -17.49 9.37 33.05
C ARG A 522 -17.22 9.73 31.59
N TRP A 523 -17.46 10.98 31.20
CA TRP A 523 -17.37 11.46 29.83
C TRP A 523 -16.03 11.12 29.16
N THR A 524 -16.08 10.66 27.91
CA THR A 524 -14.88 10.18 27.20
C THR A 524 -14.45 11.09 26.07
N ASP A 525 -15.08 12.26 25.90
CA ASP A 525 -14.72 13.23 24.86
C ASP A 525 -14.35 14.60 25.42
N ILE A 526 -13.54 15.36 24.70
CA ILE A 526 -13.06 16.66 25.15
C ILE A 526 -14.17 17.73 25.25
N SER A 527 -15.28 17.56 24.53
CA SER A 527 -16.45 18.44 24.59
C SER A 527 -16.98 18.65 26.01
N GLY A 528 -16.82 17.67 26.90
CA GLY A 528 -17.26 17.75 28.29
C GLY A 528 -16.55 18.85 29.10
N VAL A 529 -15.42 19.36 28.64
CA VAL A 529 -14.73 20.49 29.31
C VAL A 529 -15.62 21.73 29.32
N ASP A 530 -16.34 22.03 28.24
CA ASP A 530 -17.21 23.23 28.18
C ASP A 530 -18.37 23.12 29.17
N ALA A 531 -18.97 21.92 29.27
CA ALA A 531 -20.02 21.65 30.24
C ALA A 531 -19.49 21.88 31.68
N TRP A 532 -18.30 21.39 31.99
CA TRP A 532 -17.69 21.62 33.31
C TRP A 532 -17.32 23.07 33.56
N ILE A 533 -16.85 23.81 32.54
CA ILE A 533 -16.61 25.25 32.64
C ILE A 533 -17.92 25.96 33.02
N ALA A 534 -19.00 25.71 32.29
CA ALA A 534 -20.29 26.33 32.54
C ALA A 534 -20.81 26.03 33.95
N ILE A 535 -20.70 24.77 34.41
CA ILE A 535 -21.08 24.38 35.77
C ILE A 535 -20.25 25.13 36.82
N ALA A 536 -18.94 25.26 36.61
CA ALA A 536 -18.04 25.93 37.56
C ALA A 536 -18.25 27.45 37.64
N THR A 537 -18.76 28.07 36.58
CA THR A 537 -18.95 29.53 36.48
C THR A 537 -20.39 29.98 36.66
N THR A 538 -21.31 29.04 36.95
CA THR A 538 -22.72 29.36 37.18
C THR A 538 -22.91 30.17 38.45
N GLU A 539 -23.74 31.20 38.39
CA GLU A 539 -24.08 32.02 39.55
C GLU A 539 -24.74 31.17 40.64
N GLY A 540 -24.18 31.21 41.85
CA GLY A 540 -24.65 30.40 42.97
C GLY A 540 -24.14 28.96 43.02
N ALA A 541 -23.19 28.56 42.17
CA ALA A 541 -22.53 27.26 42.26
C ALA A 541 -21.87 27.05 43.63
N THR A 542 -22.12 25.90 44.26
CA THR A 542 -21.54 25.55 45.56
C THR A 542 -20.06 25.20 45.45
N GLU A 543 -19.31 25.31 46.54
CA GLU A 543 -17.89 24.92 46.58
C GLU A 543 -17.67 23.47 46.15
N ALA A 544 -18.58 22.56 46.52
CA ALA A 544 -18.52 21.14 46.16
C ALA A 544 -18.72 20.91 44.64
N GLU A 545 -19.57 21.71 44.00
CA GLU A 545 -19.83 21.65 42.56
C GLU A 545 -18.65 22.20 41.77
N ILE A 546 -18.11 23.34 42.21
CA ILE A 546 -16.89 23.93 41.65
C ILE A 546 -15.73 22.95 41.77
N ALA A 547 -15.55 22.31 42.93
CA ALA A 547 -14.52 21.28 43.13
C ALA A 547 -14.73 20.07 42.21
N THR A 548 -15.96 19.59 42.07
CA THR A 548 -16.29 18.49 41.14
C THR A 548 -15.99 18.86 39.69
N ALA A 549 -16.35 20.07 39.26
CA ALA A 549 -16.11 20.55 37.91
C ALA A 549 -14.60 20.67 37.60
N LYS A 550 -13.82 21.22 38.55
CA LYS A 550 -12.34 21.27 38.45
C LYS A 550 -11.74 19.88 38.26
N GLN A 551 -12.16 18.91 39.07
CA GLN A 551 -11.71 17.52 38.94
C GLN A 551 -12.10 16.91 37.59
N GLY A 552 -13.33 17.18 37.11
CA GLY A 552 -13.83 16.75 35.81
C GLY A 552 -13.00 17.29 34.64
N MET A 553 -12.71 18.60 34.65
CA MET A 553 -11.87 19.27 33.64
C MET A 553 -10.46 18.67 33.61
N VAL A 554 -9.79 18.58 34.76
CA VAL A 554 -8.43 18.03 34.84
C VAL A 554 -8.38 16.59 34.36
N ARG A 555 -9.38 15.75 34.72
CA ARG A 555 -9.46 14.37 34.24
C ARG A 555 -9.54 14.29 32.72
N LEU A 556 -10.42 15.09 32.10
CA LEU A 556 -10.60 15.10 30.65
C LEU A 556 -9.33 15.56 29.92
N LEU A 557 -8.67 16.60 30.44
CA LEU A 557 -7.44 17.16 29.88
C LEU A 557 -6.24 16.22 30.03
N ALA A 558 -6.12 15.53 31.18
CA ALA A 558 -4.98 14.66 31.48
C ALA A 558 -5.07 13.26 30.83
N SER A 559 -6.28 12.80 30.48
CA SER A 559 -6.47 11.42 30.03
C SER A 559 -6.01 11.19 28.59
N LYS A 560 -5.26 10.10 28.38
CA LYS A 560 -4.88 9.60 27.05
C LYS A 560 -6.02 8.87 26.33
N THR A 561 -7.04 8.42 27.07
CA THR A 561 -8.17 7.65 26.52
C THR A 561 -9.35 8.53 26.13
N VAL A 562 -9.30 9.83 26.46
CA VAL A 562 -10.34 10.78 26.06
C VAL A 562 -10.14 11.16 24.60
N THR A 563 -11.20 11.07 23.81
CA THR A 563 -11.25 11.46 22.39
C THR A 563 -11.21 12.99 22.24
N GLY A 564 -10.87 13.45 21.04
CA GLY A 564 -10.77 14.88 20.73
C GLY A 564 -9.42 15.26 20.14
N PHE A 565 -9.46 16.20 19.19
CA PHE A 565 -8.29 16.68 18.45
C PHE A 565 -7.29 17.41 19.36
N TYR A 566 -5.98 17.18 19.15
CA TYR A 566 -4.94 17.69 20.06
C TYR A 566 -4.97 19.22 20.24
N PRO A 567 -5.08 20.05 19.19
CA PRO A 567 -5.30 21.49 19.32
C PRO A 567 -6.55 21.86 20.13
N ASP A 568 -7.68 21.18 19.91
CA ASP A 568 -8.93 21.46 20.62
C ASP A 568 -8.79 21.22 22.12
N LYS A 569 -8.00 20.21 22.53
CA LYS A 569 -7.66 19.99 23.95
C LYS A 569 -6.91 21.16 24.55
N VAL A 570 -5.97 21.75 23.81
CA VAL A 570 -5.19 22.92 24.25
C VAL A 570 -6.09 24.16 24.37
N ASP A 571 -6.99 24.34 23.41
CA ASP A 571 -7.93 25.48 23.40
C ASP A 571 -8.89 25.42 24.59
N ARG A 572 -9.40 24.22 24.89
CA ARG A 572 -10.30 23.98 26.02
C ARG A 572 -9.56 24.07 27.36
N ALA A 573 -8.29 23.66 27.43
CA ALA A 573 -7.45 23.90 28.61
C ALA A 573 -7.30 25.39 28.89
N ALA A 574 -6.99 26.18 27.85
CA ALA A 574 -6.88 27.62 27.97
C ALA A 574 -8.24 28.27 28.34
N ALA A 575 -9.34 27.82 27.74
CA ALA A 575 -10.68 28.27 28.11
C ALA A 575 -10.99 28.01 29.59
N ALA A 576 -10.67 26.81 30.11
CA ALA A 576 -10.84 26.48 31.52
C ALA A 576 -9.99 27.37 32.43
N MET A 577 -8.73 27.64 32.05
CA MET A 577 -7.84 28.54 32.80
C MET A 577 -8.35 29.99 32.81
N ARG A 578 -8.95 30.48 31.71
CA ARG A 578 -9.57 31.81 31.65
C ARG A 578 -10.83 31.88 32.52
N ALA A 579 -11.68 30.86 32.44
CA ALA A 579 -12.93 30.80 33.19
C ALA A 579 -12.71 30.82 34.72
N LEU A 580 -11.62 30.22 35.19
CA LEU A 580 -11.24 30.16 36.60
C LEU A 580 -9.95 30.94 36.89
N ALA A 581 -9.85 32.16 36.36
CA ALA A 581 -8.66 33.00 36.46
C ALA A 581 -8.19 33.23 37.92
N GLY A 582 -9.12 33.31 38.87
CA GLY A 582 -8.82 33.52 40.30
C GLY A 582 -8.32 32.28 41.07
N ASP A 583 -8.27 31.11 40.44
CA ASP A 583 -7.80 29.88 41.07
C ASP A 583 -6.43 29.45 40.50
N ALA A 584 -5.37 29.89 41.16
CA ALA A 584 -4.01 29.56 40.77
C ALA A 584 -3.70 28.05 40.91
N GLU A 585 -4.28 27.35 41.89
CA GLU A 585 -4.04 25.92 42.09
C GLU A 585 -4.61 25.09 40.95
N PHE A 586 -5.86 25.38 40.55
CA PHE A 586 -6.49 24.74 39.40
C PHE A 586 -5.73 25.00 38.11
N ARG A 587 -5.32 26.25 37.86
CA ARG A 587 -4.58 26.61 36.64
C ARG A 587 -3.23 25.90 36.55
N LYS A 588 -2.53 25.73 37.68
CA LYS A 588 -1.32 24.88 37.76
C LYS A 588 -1.63 23.41 37.47
N ALA A 589 -2.72 22.87 38.02
CA ALA A 589 -3.15 21.50 37.74
C ALA A 589 -3.42 21.28 36.24
N VAL A 590 -4.01 22.26 35.55
CA VAL A 590 -4.21 22.21 34.09
C VAL A 590 -2.87 22.22 33.34
N ILE A 591 -1.94 23.11 33.70
CA ILE A 591 -0.59 23.16 33.10
C ILE A 591 0.14 21.82 33.26
N ASN A 592 0.04 21.21 34.44
CA ASN A 592 0.72 19.94 34.76
C ASN A 592 0.18 18.75 33.93
N THR A 593 -0.99 18.87 33.30
CA THR A 593 -1.47 17.84 32.35
C THR A 593 -0.53 17.65 31.14
N TYR A 594 0.33 18.63 30.88
CA TYR A 594 1.30 18.65 29.79
C TYR A 594 2.74 18.27 30.22
N ASP A 595 2.96 17.70 31.40
CA ASP A 595 4.30 17.42 31.93
C ASP A 595 5.08 16.28 31.25
N ARG A 596 4.46 15.58 30.30
CA ARG A 596 5.04 14.46 29.57
C ARG A 596 5.43 14.86 28.14
N GLN A 597 6.04 13.94 27.40
CA GLN A 597 6.38 14.15 26.00
C GLN A 597 5.13 14.56 25.19
N LEU A 598 5.22 15.70 24.51
CA LEU A 598 4.09 16.34 23.83
C LEU A 598 4.07 16.00 22.33
N HIS A 599 2.89 15.64 21.83
CA HIS A 599 2.65 15.53 20.40
C HIS A 599 2.92 16.88 19.70
N TRP A 600 3.41 16.85 18.46
CA TRP A 600 3.84 18.06 17.75
C TRP A 600 2.72 19.10 17.59
N GLN A 601 1.48 18.65 17.34
CA GLN A 601 0.31 19.55 17.24
C GLN A 601 0.01 20.25 18.57
N THR A 602 0.15 19.52 19.68
CA THR A 602 -0.03 20.07 21.04
C THR A 602 1.02 21.16 21.30
N ARG A 603 2.28 20.94 20.92
CA ARG A 603 3.37 21.92 21.08
C ARG A 603 3.11 23.20 20.30
N VAL A 604 2.77 23.07 19.03
CA VAL A 604 2.45 24.22 18.16
C VAL A 604 1.29 25.01 18.75
N ARG A 605 0.22 24.34 19.19
CA ARG A 605 -0.95 25.04 19.74
C ARG A 605 -0.68 25.68 21.09
N ILE A 606 0.09 25.03 21.97
CA ILE A 606 0.55 25.63 23.24
C ILE A 606 1.31 26.93 22.98
N GLY A 607 2.25 26.93 22.03
CA GLY A 607 3.02 28.12 21.68
C GLY A 607 2.16 29.29 21.15
N GLN A 608 0.97 29.02 20.64
CA GLN A 608 0.03 30.03 20.16
C GLN A 608 -0.87 30.57 21.27
N VAL A 609 -1.32 29.70 22.19
CA VAL A 609 -2.42 30.03 23.11
C VAL A 609 -1.92 30.36 24.51
N PHE A 610 -0.91 29.64 25.02
CA PHE A 610 -0.46 29.79 26.42
C PHE A 610 0.37 31.06 26.74
N PRO A 611 1.00 31.79 25.79
CA PRO A 611 1.72 33.03 26.12
C PRO A 611 0.88 34.10 26.83
N GLU A 612 -0.44 34.11 26.62
CA GLU A 612 -1.35 35.06 27.30
C GLU A 612 -1.30 34.91 28.84
N PHE A 613 -0.96 33.73 29.34
CA PHE A 613 -0.96 33.44 30.78
C PHE A 613 0.33 33.88 31.50
N LEU A 614 1.35 34.34 30.77
CA LEU A 614 2.59 34.88 31.35
C LEU A 614 2.38 36.19 32.12
N SER A 615 1.26 36.88 31.89
CA SER A 615 0.93 38.11 32.64
C SER A 615 0.48 37.85 34.07
N ASP A 616 0.17 36.60 34.44
CA ASP A 616 -0.25 36.22 35.79
C ASP A 616 0.96 35.74 36.63
N PRO A 617 1.40 36.52 37.64
CA PRO A 617 2.58 36.16 38.45
C PRO A 617 2.44 34.83 39.19
N ALA A 618 1.21 34.37 39.50
CA ALA A 618 0.99 33.18 40.28
C ALA A 618 1.32 31.89 39.51
N ILE A 619 1.26 31.92 38.17
CA ILE A 619 1.48 30.77 37.28
C ILE A 619 2.51 31.02 36.16
N ALA A 620 2.98 32.26 35.99
CA ALA A 620 3.95 32.61 34.95
C ALA A 620 5.20 31.70 34.92
N PRO A 621 5.80 31.28 36.06
CA PRO A 621 6.91 30.33 36.04
C PRO A 621 6.55 28.98 35.41
N ASP A 622 5.36 28.44 35.72
CA ASP A 622 4.88 27.15 35.22
C ASP A 622 4.56 27.22 33.71
N VAL A 623 3.95 28.32 33.27
CA VAL A 623 3.67 28.59 31.86
C VAL A 623 4.96 28.73 31.06
N GLN A 624 5.94 29.48 31.56
CA GLN A 624 7.24 29.65 30.90
C GLN A 624 7.95 28.31 30.74
N ALA A 625 7.97 27.48 31.80
CA ALA A 625 8.55 26.14 31.75
C ALA A 625 7.84 25.23 30.72
N LEU A 626 6.52 25.33 30.58
CA LEU A 626 5.77 24.61 29.54
C LEU A 626 6.11 25.10 28.12
N LEU A 627 6.18 26.42 27.90
CA LEU A 627 6.53 27.01 26.60
C LEU A 627 7.94 26.62 26.15
N ASP A 628 8.90 26.58 27.08
CA ASP A 628 10.27 26.17 26.77
C ASP A 628 10.30 24.67 26.39
N ARG A 629 9.61 23.81 27.13
CA ARG A 629 9.46 22.39 26.77
C ARG A 629 8.82 22.18 25.40
N ALA A 630 7.84 23.01 25.03
CA ALA A 630 7.19 22.92 23.73
C ALA A 630 8.11 23.26 22.55
N LYS A 631 9.20 24.03 22.78
CA LYS A 631 10.18 24.42 21.74
C LYS A 631 11.28 23.37 21.49
N PHE A 632 11.65 22.57 22.49
CA PHE A 632 12.90 21.79 22.50
C PHE A 632 12.75 20.25 22.46
N ASN A 633 11.54 19.70 22.32
CA ASN A 633 11.28 18.24 22.26
C ASN A 633 10.81 17.74 20.90
#